data_AF-A0A420WMF3-F1
#
_entry.id   AF-A0A420WMF3-F1
#
_cell.length_a   1.000
_cell.length_b   1.000
_cell.length_c   1.000
_cell.angle_alpha   90.00
_cell.angle_beta   90.00
_cell.angle_gamma   90.00
#
_symmetry.space_group_name_H-M   'P 1'
#
loop_
_entity.id
_entity.type
_entity.pdbx_description
1 polymer ?
#
loop_
_entity_poly.entity_id
_entity_poly.type
_entity_poly.pdbx_seq_one_letter_code
_entity_poly.pdbx_strand_id
1 'polypeptide(L)'
;MRLNELSDNPGATKDRKRVGRGIGSGKGKTGGRGVKGQKSRSGVAIKGFEGGQMPIHMRLPKRGFNKPNRKRYAELSIANLNRAIESGKIDGKTDMTAEALVEAGVLRRAFDGVRLIGDGKVSKAVTLIVSGATPAATKAVEAAKGSVTVLDETVTRREKGVKADKSGKVSKADKKAAKAAASAEEKPAKAEKKPAAKKAAAPKKAAAKKSEASADESAYLAPTREYDADADNAIVTKIEKYLGASLKNRDAKYVSCSDETELETIVKGFMKKKMGVEDKDAAMEKVKAVCETMKPTRMKNRVTFYYLLAKNEGKLGDL
;
A
#
# COMPACT_ATOMS: atom_id res chain seq x y z
N MET A 1 -34.85 -13.89 41.62
CA MET A 1 -35.05 -14.77 40.44
C MET A 1 -34.48 -16.14 40.77
N ARG A 2 -35.09 -17.24 40.32
CA ARG A 2 -34.48 -18.57 40.36
C ARG A 2 -33.82 -18.87 39.01
N LEU A 3 -32.72 -19.62 38.99
CA LEU A 3 -31.92 -19.87 37.77
C LEU A 3 -32.67 -20.68 36.70
N ASN A 4 -33.63 -21.51 37.10
CA ASN A 4 -34.47 -22.34 36.22
C ASN A 4 -35.65 -21.60 35.58
N GLU A 5 -35.93 -20.36 36.01
CA GLU A 5 -37.06 -19.54 35.53
C GLU A 5 -36.59 -18.43 34.56
N LEU A 6 -35.30 -18.45 34.18
CA LEU A 6 -34.70 -17.49 33.26
C LEU A 6 -34.98 -17.86 31.80
N SER A 7 -35.82 -17.07 31.14
CA SER A 7 -36.02 -17.08 29.68
C SER A 7 -35.59 -15.74 29.07
N ASP A 8 -35.24 -15.77 27.78
CA ASP A 8 -35.03 -14.55 26.98
C ASP A 8 -36.40 -13.96 26.55
N ASN A 9 -36.41 -12.69 26.16
CA ASN A 9 -37.61 -11.98 25.75
C ASN A 9 -38.31 -12.68 24.55
N PRO A 10 -39.65 -12.72 24.50
CA PRO A 10 -40.38 -13.40 23.44
C PRO A 10 -40.01 -12.84 22.06
N GLY A 11 -39.50 -13.71 21.18
CA GLY A 11 -39.06 -13.36 19.82
C GLY A 11 -37.58 -12.97 19.68
N ALA A 12 -36.81 -12.90 20.77
CA ALA A 12 -35.35 -12.69 20.72
C ALA A 12 -34.62 -13.89 20.07
N THR A 13 -35.06 -15.11 20.40
CA THR A 13 -34.66 -16.34 19.69
C THR A 13 -35.73 -16.75 18.66
N LYS A 14 -35.32 -17.50 17.62
CA LYS A 14 -36.19 -18.00 16.55
C LYS A 14 -35.89 -19.45 16.24
N ASP A 15 -36.94 -20.25 16.03
CA ASP A 15 -36.82 -21.69 15.80
C ASP A 15 -35.94 -22.04 14.59
N ARG A 16 -34.91 -22.85 14.85
CA ARG A 16 -34.01 -23.33 13.79
C ARG A 16 -34.74 -24.34 12.92
N LYS A 17 -35.03 -23.98 11.66
CA LYS A 17 -35.64 -24.89 10.68
C LYS A 17 -34.73 -26.09 10.35
N ARG A 18 -34.96 -27.23 11.02
CA ARG A 18 -34.25 -28.51 10.81
C ARG A 18 -34.73 -29.18 9.53
N VAL A 19 -33.87 -29.24 8.51
CA VAL A 19 -34.17 -29.86 7.22
C VAL A 19 -33.97 -31.38 7.26
N GLY A 20 -34.70 -32.13 6.41
CA GLY A 20 -34.59 -33.58 6.31
C GLY A 20 -35.08 -34.31 7.57
N ARG A 21 -36.26 -33.95 8.10
CA ARG A 21 -36.84 -34.53 9.32
C ARG A 21 -38.33 -34.85 9.12
N GLY A 22 -38.62 -35.89 8.33
CA GLY A 22 -40.00 -36.34 8.04
C GLY A 22 -40.81 -35.37 7.17
N ILE A 23 -41.98 -35.83 6.71
CA ILE A 23 -42.85 -35.07 5.80
C ILE A 23 -43.48 -33.86 6.50
N GLY A 24 -44.00 -34.05 7.73
CA GLY A 24 -44.65 -32.99 8.53
C GLY A 24 -43.78 -31.77 8.84
N SER A 25 -42.45 -31.85 8.70
CA SER A 25 -41.56 -30.67 8.82
C SER A 25 -41.67 -29.65 7.67
N GLY A 26 -42.37 -29.99 6.58
CA GLY A 26 -42.42 -29.21 5.34
C GLY A 26 -41.09 -29.09 4.58
N LYS A 27 -39.98 -29.63 5.12
CA LYS A 27 -38.66 -29.72 4.47
C LYS A 27 -38.04 -31.11 4.62
N GLY A 28 -38.87 -32.16 4.59
CA GLY A 28 -38.45 -33.56 4.54
C GLY A 28 -37.78 -33.93 3.21
N LYS A 29 -38.55 -34.46 2.26
CA LYS A 29 -38.11 -35.17 1.03
C LYS A 29 -36.99 -34.50 0.21
N THR A 30 -36.94 -33.17 0.16
CA THR A 30 -35.97 -32.41 -0.65
C THR A 30 -35.08 -31.46 0.16
N GLY A 31 -35.24 -31.38 1.47
CA GLY A 31 -34.60 -30.35 2.32
C GLY A 31 -34.92 -28.89 1.95
N GLY A 32 -35.84 -28.65 1.00
CA GLY A 32 -36.07 -27.34 0.39
C GLY A 32 -35.05 -26.96 -0.71
N ARG A 33 -34.35 -27.94 -1.32
CA ARG A 33 -33.39 -27.72 -2.43
C ARG A 33 -33.96 -27.93 -3.84
N GLY A 34 -35.23 -28.34 -3.96
CA GLY A 34 -35.85 -28.72 -5.23
C GLY A 34 -35.55 -30.17 -5.64
N VAL A 35 -35.64 -30.45 -6.95
CA VAL A 35 -35.51 -31.81 -7.54
C VAL A 35 -34.08 -32.00 -8.10
N LYS A 36 -33.88 -32.79 -9.18
CA LYS A 36 -32.56 -33.26 -9.65
C LYS A 36 -31.64 -32.19 -10.31
N GLY A 37 -31.82 -30.90 -10.02
CA GLY A 37 -31.02 -29.81 -10.59
C GLY A 37 -29.66 -29.57 -9.91
N GLN A 38 -28.77 -28.80 -10.55
CA GLN A 38 -27.38 -28.57 -10.09
C GLN A 38 -27.29 -28.09 -8.63
N LYS A 39 -28.10 -27.10 -8.23
CA LYS A 39 -28.16 -26.54 -6.86
C LYS A 39 -28.66 -27.53 -5.78
N SER A 40 -29.14 -28.72 -6.16
CA SER A 40 -29.52 -29.75 -5.18
C SER A 40 -28.30 -30.46 -4.56
N ARG A 41 -27.21 -30.57 -5.33
CA ARG A 41 -26.00 -31.34 -4.98
C ARG A 41 -25.16 -30.64 -3.92
N SER A 42 -24.15 -31.34 -3.40
CA SER A 42 -23.08 -30.77 -2.58
C SER A 42 -22.13 -29.89 -3.42
N GLY A 43 -21.38 -29.00 -2.76
CA GLY A 43 -20.31 -28.17 -3.39
C GLY A 43 -20.76 -27.01 -4.30
N VAL A 44 -21.93 -27.09 -4.93
CA VAL A 44 -22.37 -26.10 -5.94
C VAL A 44 -22.76 -24.75 -5.32
N ALA A 45 -21.94 -23.72 -5.53
CA ALA A 45 -22.16 -22.35 -5.06
C ALA A 45 -22.22 -21.34 -6.23
N ILE A 46 -23.40 -21.17 -6.83
CA ILE A 46 -23.62 -20.25 -7.97
C ILE A 46 -23.73 -18.80 -7.45
N LYS A 47 -22.58 -18.14 -7.24
CA LYS A 47 -22.48 -16.72 -6.85
C LYS A 47 -21.98 -15.89 -8.03
N GLY A 48 -22.85 -15.04 -8.60
CA GLY A 48 -22.47 -14.11 -9.69
C GLY A 48 -22.23 -14.74 -11.06
N PHE A 49 -22.68 -15.98 -11.28
CA PHE A 49 -22.68 -16.63 -12.60
C PHE A 49 -24.04 -16.47 -13.26
N GLU A 50 -24.06 -15.85 -14.45
CA GLU A 50 -25.25 -15.44 -15.19
C GLU A 50 -25.56 -16.41 -16.34
N GLY A 51 -25.51 -17.73 -16.07
CA GLY A 51 -25.94 -18.77 -17.03
C GLY A 51 -25.04 -18.96 -18.26
N GLY A 52 -23.82 -18.41 -18.25
CA GLY A 52 -22.91 -18.37 -19.40
C GLY A 52 -22.86 -17.00 -20.09
N GLN A 53 -23.80 -16.10 -19.79
CA GLN A 53 -23.69 -14.70 -20.18
C GLN A 53 -22.48 -14.05 -19.48
N MET A 54 -21.73 -13.21 -20.20
CA MET A 54 -20.64 -12.41 -19.62
C MET A 54 -21.16 -11.64 -18.40
N PRO A 55 -20.60 -11.79 -17.18
CA PRO A 55 -21.18 -11.17 -15.99
C PRO A 55 -21.24 -9.64 -16.02
N ILE A 56 -22.21 -9.03 -15.33
CA ILE A 56 -22.42 -7.58 -15.29
C ILE A 56 -21.16 -6.80 -14.84
N HIS A 57 -20.38 -7.38 -13.92
CA HIS A 57 -19.12 -6.81 -13.42
C HIS A 57 -17.94 -6.92 -14.41
N MET A 58 -18.15 -7.56 -15.55
CA MET A 58 -17.23 -7.58 -16.70
C MET A 58 -17.76 -6.74 -17.87
N ARG A 59 -19.09 -6.69 -18.10
CA ARG A 59 -19.72 -5.80 -19.10
C ARG A 59 -19.49 -4.33 -18.80
N LEU A 60 -19.61 -3.93 -17.53
CA LEU A 60 -19.50 -2.52 -17.13
C LEU A 60 -18.03 -2.10 -16.98
N PRO A 61 -17.61 -0.95 -17.57
CA PRO A 61 -16.25 -0.46 -17.41
C PRO A 61 -15.97 -0.06 -15.96
N LYS A 62 -14.73 -0.29 -15.51
CA LYS A 62 -14.28 0.12 -14.17
C LYS A 62 -14.09 1.64 -14.15
N ARG A 63 -14.99 2.38 -13.50
CA ARG A 63 -14.99 3.85 -13.43
C ARG A 63 -14.27 4.36 -12.18
N GLY A 64 -13.44 5.38 -12.34
CA GLY A 64 -12.78 6.09 -11.23
C GLY A 64 -11.66 5.32 -10.53
N PHE A 65 -11.24 5.82 -9.37
CA PHE A 65 -10.23 5.20 -8.50
C PHE A 65 -10.48 5.55 -7.03
N ASN A 66 -10.08 4.67 -6.11
CA ASN A 66 -10.12 4.96 -4.68
C ASN A 66 -8.90 5.80 -4.30
N LYS A 67 -9.10 7.07 -3.89
CA LYS A 67 -8.02 7.96 -3.39
C LYS A 67 -7.37 7.34 -2.14
N PRO A 68 -6.09 6.91 -2.16
CA PRO A 68 -5.50 6.15 -1.05
C PRO A 68 -5.48 6.89 0.28
N ASN A 69 -5.22 8.20 0.23
CA ASN A 69 -5.18 9.09 1.40
C ASN A 69 -6.35 10.08 1.32
N ARG A 70 -7.59 9.58 1.44
CA ARG A 70 -8.78 10.44 1.61
C ARG A 70 -8.99 10.70 3.11
N LYS A 71 -8.65 11.92 3.58
CA LYS A 71 -9.08 12.43 4.89
C LYS A 71 -10.61 12.26 5.00
N ARG A 72 -11.06 11.77 6.15
CA ARG A 72 -12.46 11.63 6.55
C ARG A 72 -12.74 12.68 7.62
N TYR A 73 -13.71 13.55 7.38
CA TYR A 73 -14.12 14.54 8.36
C TYR A 73 -15.34 14.05 9.14
N ALA A 74 -15.49 14.49 10.39
CA ALA A 74 -16.75 14.43 11.11
C ALA A 74 -17.66 15.58 10.64
N GLU A 75 -18.87 15.26 10.19
CA GLU A 75 -19.81 16.25 9.66
C GLU A 75 -20.69 16.81 10.80
N LEU A 76 -20.54 18.10 11.10
CA LEU A 76 -21.36 18.83 12.06
C LEU A 76 -22.34 19.73 11.28
N SER A 77 -23.63 19.41 11.30
CA SER A 77 -24.66 20.24 10.68
C SER A 77 -25.21 21.29 11.65
N ILE A 78 -25.68 22.43 11.12
CA ILE A 78 -26.37 23.48 11.91
C ILE A 78 -27.55 22.89 12.71
N ALA A 79 -28.32 21.98 12.12
CA ALA A 79 -29.42 21.31 12.82
C ALA A 79 -28.95 20.46 14.01
N ASN A 80 -27.78 19.80 13.93
CA ASN A 80 -27.20 19.08 15.06
C ASN A 80 -26.57 20.02 16.09
N LEU A 81 -26.01 21.15 15.66
CA LEU A 81 -25.51 22.22 16.53
C LEU A 81 -26.65 22.84 17.36
N ASN A 82 -27.78 23.19 16.75
CA ASN A 82 -28.95 23.71 17.45
C ASN A 82 -29.49 22.70 18.49
N ARG A 83 -29.64 21.42 18.13
CA ARG A 83 -30.03 20.35 19.09
C ARG A 83 -29.05 20.23 20.26
N ALA A 84 -27.74 20.40 20.02
CA ALA A 84 -26.74 20.39 21.09
C ALA A 84 -26.87 21.63 22.01
N ILE A 85 -27.16 22.79 21.46
CA ILE A 85 -27.44 24.03 22.21
C ILE A 85 -28.76 23.96 23.01
N GLU A 86 -29.79 23.34 22.44
CA GLU A 86 -31.10 23.11 23.06
C GLU A 86 -31.03 22.08 24.19
N SER A 87 -30.25 21.01 24.02
CA SER A 87 -30.03 19.97 25.02
C SER A 87 -28.98 20.32 26.10
N GLY A 88 -28.50 21.57 26.16
CA GLY A 88 -27.53 22.01 27.17
C GLY A 88 -26.14 21.37 27.04
N LYS A 89 -25.79 20.83 25.87
CA LYS A 89 -24.46 20.26 25.59
C LYS A 89 -23.44 21.29 25.09
N ILE A 90 -23.91 22.45 24.65
CA ILE A 90 -23.07 23.57 24.19
C ILE A 90 -23.63 24.85 24.80
N ASP A 91 -22.88 25.40 25.77
CA ASP A 91 -23.25 26.64 26.48
C ASP A 91 -22.80 27.93 25.76
N GLY A 92 -22.03 27.81 24.67
CA GLY A 92 -21.54 28.93 23.86
C GLY A 92 -20.44 29.77 24.52
N LYS A 93 -20.11 29.53 25.80
CA LYS A 93 -19.06 30.22 26.58
C LYS A 93 -17.65 29.66 26.39
N THR A 94 -17.53 28.45 25.85
CA THR A 94 -16.27 27.72 25.69
C THR A 94 -16.01 27.42 24.22
N ASP A 95 -14.73 27.44 23.83
CA ASP A 95 -14.32 27.22 22.45
C ASP A 95 -14.53 25.75 22.05
N MET A 96 -15.42 25.51 21.09
CA MET A 96 -15.78 24.18 20.63
C MET A 96 -14.74 23.65 19.65
N THR A 97 -13.67 23.06 20.19
CA THR A 97 -12.70 22.26 19.44
C THR A 97 -13.28 20.93 18.98
N ALA A 98 -12.57 20.26 18.06
CA ALA A 98 -12.90 18.91 17.62
C ALA A 98 -12.95 17.87 18.75
N GLU A 99 -12.25 18.10 19.86
CA GLU A 99 -12.20 17.22 21.04
C GLU A 99 -13.36 17.55 22.00
N ALA A 100 -13.57 18.83 22.31
CA ALA A 100 -14.70 19.29 23.13
C ALA A 100 -16.06 18.85 22.55
N LEU A 101 -16.23 18.87 21.22
CA LEU A 101 -17.43 18.38 20.53
C LEU A 101 -17.65 16.86 20.68
N VAL A 102 -16.60 16.09 20.96
CA VAL A 102 -16.69 14.64 21.24
C VAL A 102 -16.97 14.40 22.73
N GLU A 103 -16.34 15.15 23.63
CA GLU A 103 -16.57 15.07 25.08
C GLU A 103 -17.99 15.49 25.46
N ALA A 104 -18.52 16.56 24.85
CA ALA A 104 -19.92 16.98 24.97
C ALA A 104 -20.93 15.97 24.35
N GLY A 105 -20.46 14.88 23.72
CA GLY A 105 -21.29 13.87 23.10
C GLY A 105 -22.18 14.42 21.97
N VAL A 106 -21.65 15.40 21.21
CA VAL A 106 -22.28 15.97 20.00
C VAL A 106 -21.79 15.23 18.76
N LEU A 107 -20.50 14.86 18.74
CA LEU A 107 -19.88 13.99 17.76
C LEU A 107 -19.39 12.70 18.43
N ARG A 108 -19.46 11.55 17.74
CA ARG A 108 -18.94 10.29 18.30
C ARG A 108 -17.42 10.17 18.21
N ARG A 109 -16.81 10.78 17.18
CA ARG A 109 -15.36 10.78 16.86
C ARG A 109 -15.05 11.97 15.96
N ALA A 110 -13.87 12.58 16.11
CA ALA A 110 -13.39 13.66 15.26
C ALA A 110 -12.86 13.21 13.87
N PHE A 111 -12.53 11.92 13.69
CA PHE A 111 -11.84 11.40 12.48
C PHE A 111 -10.55 12.20 12.16
N ASP A 112 -10.35 12.62 10.90
CA ASP A 112 -9.24 13.47 10.45
C ASP A 112 -9.61 14.98 10.50
N GLY A 113 -10.54 15.36 11.39
CA GLY A 113 -10.99 16.74 11.61
C GLY A 113 -12.52 16.92 11.56
N VAL A 114 -13.05 17.99 12.16
CA VAL A 114 -14.48 18.34 12.08
C VAL A 114 -14.73 19.29 10.91
N ARG A 115 -15.83 19.10 10.18
CA ARG A 115 -16.32 20.03 9.16
C ARG A 115 -17.73 20.51 9.48
N LEU A 116 -17.90 21.83 9.59
CA LEU A 116 -19.20 22.48 9.71
C LEU A 116 -19.91 22.52 8.34
N ILE A 117 -21.18 22.10 8.29
CA ILE A 117 -21.96 21.99 7.05
C ILE A 117 -23.43 22.45 7.21
N GLY A 118 -24.09 22.66 6.08
CA GLY A 118 -25.51 22.99 5.98
C GLY A 118 -25.81 24.49 5.93
N ASP A 119 -27.10 24.78 6.08
CA ASP A 119 -27.77 26.07 5.96
C ASP A 119 -28.88 26.18 7.03
N GLY A 120 -29.32 27.42 7.33
CA GLY A 120 -30.30 27.71 8.39
C GLY A 120 -29.87 28.86 9.29
N LYS A 121 -30.44 28.92 10.50
CA LYS A 121 -30.11 29.88 11.56
C LYS A 121 -29.58 29.14 12.79
N VAL A 122 -28.54 29.67 13.45
CA VAL A 122 -28.05 29.12 14.72
C VAL A 122 -28.79 29.81 15.88
N SER A 123 -29.18 29.06 16.92
CA SER A 123 -30.04 29.56 18.00
C SER A 123 -29.34 30.37 19.10
N LYS A 124 -28.01 30.23 19.24
CA LYS A 124 -27.14 31.03 20.12
C LYS A 124 -25.80 31.31 19.44
N ALA A 125 -25.07 32.32 19.92
CA ALA A 125 -23.66 32.51 19.58
C ALA A 125 -22.82 31.32 20.09
N VAL A 126 -21.88 30.85 19.26
CA VAL A 126 -20.91 29.79 19.60
C VAL A 126 -19.58 30.09 18.91
N THR A 127 -18.47 29.91 19.61
CA THR A 127 -17.12 29.87 19.01
C THR A 127 -16.80 28.44 18.58
N LEU A 128 -16.57 28.23 17.28
CA LEU A 128 -16.25 26.93 16.68
C LEU A 128 -14.80 26.92 16.18
N ILE A 129 -14.03 25.88 16.53
CA ILE A 129 -12.67 25.63 16.03
C ILE A 129 -12.68 24.33 15.23
N VAL A 130 -12.69 24.44 13.90
CA VAL A 130 -12.99 23.33 12.97
C VAL A 130 -11.95 23.20 11.85
N SER A 131 -11.83 22.02 11.25
CA SER A 131 -10.93 21.75 10.11
C SER A 131 -11.51 22.19 8.75
N GLY A 132 -12.64 22.92 8.77
CA GLY A 132 -13.28 23.49 7.60
C GLY A 132 -14.78 23.77 7.80
N ALA A 133 -15.35 24.63 6.95
CA ALA A 133 -16.77 24.97 6.95
C ALA A 133 -17.36 24.98 5.52
N THR A 134 -18.66 25.21 5.41
CA THR A 134 -19.34 25.64 4.17
C THR A 134 -19.65 27.14 4.22
N PRO A 135 -19.63 27.88 3.11
CA PRO A 135 -19.91 29.33 3.11
C PRO A 135 -21.33 29.72 3.56
N ALA A 136 -22.27 28.78 3.54
CA ALA A 136 -23.61 28.98 4.12
C ALA A 136 -23.58 28.85 5.66
N ALA A 137 -22.74 27.97 6.20
CA ALA A 137 -22.68 27.72 7.64
C ALA A 137 -21.81 28.72 8.40
N THR A 138 -20.77 29.28 7.80
CA THR A 138 -20.03 30.41 8.42
C THR A 138 -20.96 31.60 8.59
N LYS A 139 -21.66 32.01 7.51
CA LYS A 139 -22.68 33.06 7.53
C LYS A 139 -23.79 32.82 8.55
N ALA A 140 -24.25 31.57 8.72
CA ALA A 140 -25.27 31.23 9.71
C ALA A 140 -24.80 31.40 11.17
N VAL A 141 -23.51 31.11 11.45
CA VAL A 141 -22.89 31.32 12.77
C VAL A 141 -22.59 32.81 13.01
N GLU A 142 -22.03 33.49 12.01
CA GLU A 142 -21.75 34.94 12.01
C GLU A 142 -23.03 35.75 12.25
N ALA A 143 -24.14 35.41 11.58
CA ALA A 143 -25.45 36.04 11.78
C ALA A 143 -26.03 35.82 13.19
N ALA A 144 -25.62 34.75 13.88
CA ALA A 144 -25.94 34.49 15.28
C ALA A 144 -24.93 35.10 16.27
N LYS A 145 -23.99 35.94 15.79
CA LYS A 145 -22.87 36.54 16.54
C LYS A 145 -21.89 35.51 17.13
N GLY A 146 -21.85 34.29 16.59
CA GLY A 146 -20.78 33.33 16.85
C GLY A 146 -19.55 33.59 15.96
N SER A 147 -18.51 32.77 16.12
CA SER A 147 -17.30 32.84 15.31
C SER A 147 -16.87 31.45 14.84
N VAL A 148 -16.29 31.36 13.64
CA VAL A 148 -15.79 30.10 13.07
C VAL A 148 -14.34 30.29 12.67
N THR A 149 -13.44 29.67 13.43
CA THR A 149 -12.03 29.57 13.05
C THR A 149 -11.79 28.27 12.29
N VAL A 150 -11.08 28.37 11.16
CA VAL A 150 -10.71 27.22 10.34
C VAL A 150 -9.23 26.91 10.56
N LEU A 151 -8.94 25.71 11.04
CA LEU A 151 -7.57 25.23 11.24
C LEU A 151 -6.93 24.87 9.89
N ASP A 152 -6.01 25.73 9.44
CA ASP A 152 -5.31 25.55 8.17
C ASP A 152 -4.20 24.47 8.29
N GLU A 153 -4.61 23.20 8.16
CA GLU A 153 -3.71 22.05 8.09
C GLU A 153 -2.91 22.03 6.76
N THR A 154 -2.01 23.01 6.60
CA THR A 154 -1.05 23.09 5.51
C THR A 154 -0.08 21.89 5.59
N VAL A 155 -0.37 20.85 4.82
CA VAL A 155 0.42 19.61 4.83
C VAL A 155 1.79 19.85 4.22
N THR A 156 2.77 20.19 5.06
CA THR A 156 4.17 20.37 4.66
C THR A 156 4.69 19.10 3.97
N ARG A 157 4.95 19.23 2.67
CA ARG A 157 5.32 18.10 1.82
C ARG A 157 6.77 17.71 2.07
N ARG A 158 6.99 16.77 3.00
CA ARG A 158 8.30 16.21 3.32
C ARG A 158 9.06 15.80 2.06
N GLU A 159 10.36 16.05 2.09
CA GLU A 159 11.24 15.85 0.94
C GLU A 159 11.35 14.38 0.51
N LYS A 160 11.64 14.19 -0.77
CA LYS A 160 11.60 12.91 -1.49
C LYS A 160 12.76 11.99 -1.05
N GLY A 161 12.57 11.28 0.06
CA GLY A 161 13.53 10.31 0.60
C GLY A 161 13.48 10.19 2.13
N VAL A 162 12.86 11.16 2.82
CA VAL A 162 12.68 11.15 4.27
C VAL A 162 11.56 10.17 4.65
N LYS A 163 11.88 9.14 5.44
CA LYS A 163 10.86 8.25 6.02
C LYS A 163 10.13 8.97 7.15
N ALA A 164 8.85 8.66 7.33
CA ALA A 164 8.11 9.12 8.50
C ALA A 164 8.62 8.42 9.77
N ASP A 165 9.13 9.19 10.73
CA ASP A 165 9.26 8.69 12.10
C ASP A 165 7.87 8.43 12.67
N LYS A 166 7.56 7.14 12.88
CA LYS A 166 6.27 6.67 13.43
C LYS A 166 6.26 6.54 14.95
N SER A 167 7.38 6.83 15.60
CA SER A 167 7.47 6.93 17.05
C SER A 167 7.32 8.39 17.48
N GLY A 168 6.36 8.69 18.36
CA GLY A 168 6.26 9.97 19.07
C GLY A 168 7.37 10.16 20.11
N LYS A 169 8.63 10.03 19.69
CA LYS A 169 9.84 10.20 20.50
C LYS A 169 10.83 11.04 19.70
N VAL A 170 11.19 12.20 20.25
CA VAL A 170 12.24 13.10 19.76
C VAL A 170 13.47 12.29 19.35
N SER A 171 14.01 12.55 18.16
CA SER A 171 15.00 11.67 17.54
C SER A 171 16.34 11.71 18.28
N LYS A 172 17.19 10.70 18.03
CA LYS A 172 18.58 10.71 18.54
C LYS A 172 19.44 11.81 17.90
N ALA A 173 19.01 12.46 16.82
CA ALA A 173 19.69 13.61 16.26
C ALA A 173 19.38 14.88 17.08
N ASP A 174 18.10 15.17 17.31
CA ASP A 174 17.65 16.38 18.02
C ASP A 174 18.14 16.39 19.48
N LYS A 175 18.08 15.24 20.16
CA LYS A 175 18.67 15.08 21.50
C LYS A 175 20.20 15.26 21.52
N LYS A 176 20.89 15.05 20.40
CA LYS A 176 22.33 15.32 20.29
C LYS A 176 22.62 16.79 19.96
N ALA A 177 21.76 17.46 19.19
CA ALA A 177 21.86 18.91 18.96
C ALA A 177 21.67 19.68 20.28
N ALA A 178 20.62 19.37 21.05
CA ALA A 178 20.35 20.01 22.34
C ALA A 178 21.51 19.81 23.35
N LYS A 179 22.14 18.63 23.39
CA LYS A 179 23.31 18.40 24.26
C LYS A 179 24.59 19.07 23.76
N ALA A 180 24.73 19.36 22.46
CA ALA A 180 25.89 20.03 21.91
C ALA A 180 25.91 21.55 22.16
N ALA A 181 24.73 22.18 22.32
CA ALA A 181 24.62 23.60 22.64
C ALA A 181 25.01 23.96 24.09
N ALA A 182 25.06 22.97 24.99
CA ALA A 182 25.26 23.16 26.43
C ALA A 182 26.69 22.81 26.92
N SER A 183 27.67 22.69 26.02
CA SER A 183 29.04 22.27 26.35
C SER A 183 30.07 22.90 25.40
N ALA A 184 30.09 24.23 25.34
CA ALA A 184 30.86 24.99 24.35
C ALA A 184 31.50 26.29 24.88
N GLU A 185 31.83 26.34 26.17
CA GLU A 185 32.98 27.12 26.65
C GLU A 185 34.16 26.17 26.90
N GLU A 186 35.37 26.70 26.64
CA GLU A 186 36.68 26.03 26.63
C GLU A 186 36.91 24.81 25.71
N LYS A 187 38.18 24.72 25.28
CA LYS A 187 38.77 23.73 24.36
C LYS A 187 40.29 23.90 24.44
N PRO A 188 41.11 22.83 24.32
CA PRO A 188 41.51 22.43 22.96
C PRO A 188 41.79 20.92 22.75
N ALA A 189 41.63 20.47 21.49
CA ALA A 189 42.28 19.31 20.82
C ALA A 189 42.21 17.90 21.46
N LYS A 190 42.08 16.78 20.74
CA LYS A 190 42.13 16.41 19.31
C LYS A 190 41.39 15.05 19.15
N ALA A 191 41.13 14.43 18.00
CA ALA A 191 41.43 14.75 16.60
C ALA A 191 40.25 14.39 15.66
N GLU A 192 40.36 13.29 14.88
CA GLU A 192 39.62 13.01 13.64
C GLU A 192 39.47 11.47 13.43
N LYS A 193 38.65 10.90 12.51
CA LYS A 193 37.69 11.42 11.52
C LYS A 193 36.50 10.45 11.35
N LYS A 194 35.57 10.74 10.42
CA LYS A 194 34.19 10.18 10.37
C LYS A 194 33.71 10.03 8.88
N PRO A 195 32.45 9.64 8.51
CA PRO A 195 32.00 8.25 8.24
C PRO A 195 31.19 8.05 6.92
N ALA A 196 30.53 6.88 6.79
CA ALA A 196 29.19 6.59 6.19
C ALA A 196 28.61 7.49 5.06
N ALA A 197 28.24 7.02 3.86
CA ALA A 197 27.34 5.90 3.43
C ALA A 197 25.81 6.21 3.34
N LYS A 198 25.17 5.65 2.27
CA LYS A 198 23.74 5.26 2.07
C LYS A 198 22.80 6.07 1.13
N LYS A 199 22.02 5.29 0.34
CA LYS A 199 20.70 5.52 -0.33
C LYS A 199 20.69 6.20 -1.72
N ALA A 200 19.65 6.07 -2.58
CA ALA A 200 18.79 4.93 -3.00
C ALA A 200 17.58 5.36 -3.88
N ALA A 201 17.25 4.52 -4.88
CA ALA A 201 15.90 4.20 -5.43
C ALA A 201 15.10 5.15 -6.39
N ALA A 202 14.96 4.67 -7.64
CA ALA A 202 13.69 4.51 -8.42
C ALA A 202 12.98 5.78 -9.01
N PRO A 203 11.95 5.68 -9.92
CA PRO A 203 11.16 4.49 -10.34
C PRO A 203 10.58 4.37 -11.80
N LYS A 204 10.14 3.13 -12.18
CA LYS A 204 9.05 2.76 -13.15
C LYS A 204 9.31 3.01 -14.68
N LYS A 205 8.62 2.40 -15.68
CA LYS A 205 7.29 1.70 -15.78
C LYS A 205 7.12 0.77 -17.03
N ALA A 206 6.39 -0.36 -16.87
CA ALA A 206 5.39 -1.07 -17.74
C ALA A 206 5.59 -1.55 -19.23
N ALA A 207 5.54 -2.89 -19.44
CA ALA A 207 5.07 -3.68 -20.64
C ALA A 207 5.87 -3.60 -21.97
N ALA A 208 5.82 -4.54 -22.94
CA ALA A 208 5.18 -5.89 -23.12
C ALA A 208 6.25 -6.86 -23.76
N LYS A 209 6.03 -8.04 -24.39
CA LYS A 209 4.87 -8.95 -24.70
C LYS A 209 5.37 -10.43 -24.54
N LYS A 210 4.98 -11.39 -25.40
CA LYS A 210 5.44 -12.81 -25.47
C LYS A 210 5.13 -13.52 -26.82
N SER A 211 5.90 -14.58 -27.10
CA SER A 211 5.58 -15.77 -27.92
C SER A 211 5.93 -17.03 -27.11
N GLU A 212 5.73 -18.24 -27.66
CA GLU A 212 5.88 -19.54 -26.98
C GLU A 212 7.09 -20.34 -27.50
N ALA A 213 7.60 -21.29 -26.72
CA ALA A 213 8.83 -22.07 -27.01
C ALA A 213 8.71 -23.52 -26.45
N SER A 214 9.63 -24.41 -26.87
CA SER A 214 9.54 -25.86 -26.64
C SER A 214 9.89 -26.30 -25.20
N ALA A 215 9.59 -27.57 -24.87
CA ALA A 215 9.57 -28.08 -23.50
C ALA A 215 10.96 -28.22 -22.82
N ASP A 216 12.02 -28.44 -23.59
CA ASP A 216 13.40 -28.63 -23.10
C ASP A 216 14.33 -27.42 -23.38
N GLU A 217 13.81 -26.38 -24.04
CA GLU A 217 14.52 -25.10 -24.21
C GLU A 217 14.33 -24.20 -22.98
N SER A 218 15.42 -23.59 -22.49
CA SER A 218 15.30 -22.57 -21.45
C SER A 218 14.40 -21.42 -21.93
N ALA A 219 13.48 -20.97 -21.07
CA ALA A 219 12.65 -19.80 -21.32
C ALA A 219 13.45 -18.48 -21.44
N TYR A 220 14.78 -18.53 -21.27
CA TYR A 220 15.72 -17.43 -21.49
C TYR A 220 16.58 -17.60 -22.75
N LEU A 221 16.45 -18.70 -23.50
CA LEU A 221 17.21 -18.97 -24.72
C LEU A 221 16.86 -17.96 -25.82
N ALA A 222 15.58 -17.84 -26.19
CA ALA A 222 15.14 -16.88 -27.21
C ALA A 222 15.50 -15.42 -26.86
N PRO A 223 15.25 -14.92 -25.63
CA PRO A 223 15.71 -13.60 -25.19
C PRO A 223 17.25 -13.41 -25.15
N THR A 224 18.03 -14.49 -25.24
CA THR A 224 19.49 -14.43 -25.35
C THR A 224 19.93 -14.47 -26.83
N ARG A 225 19.21 -15.20 -27.69
CA ARG A 225 19.38 -15.16 -29.16
C ARG A 225 19.05 -13.82 -29.81
N GLU A 226 18.28 -12.96 -29.13
CA GLU A 226 18.13 -11.54 -29.50
C GLU A 226 19.46 -10.74 -29.44
N TYR A 227 20.46 -11.23 -28.71
CA TYR A 227 21.78 -10.61 -28.55
C TYR A 227 22.94 -11.44 -29.10
N ASP A 228 22.75 -12.75 -29.21
CA ASP A 228 23.76 -13.69 -29.64
C ASP A 228 23.12 -14.91 -30.33
N ALA A 229 23.08 -14.91 -31.66
CA ALA A 229 22.39 -15.94 -32.44
C ALA A 229 22.88 -17.36 -32.12
N ASP A 230 24.19 -17.49 -31.85
CA ASP A 230 24.90 -18.73 -31.55
C ASP A 230 24.72 -19.20 -30.09
N ALA A 231 23.80 -18.61 -29.32
CA ALA A 231 23.62 -18.95 -27.90
C ALA A 231 23.12 -20.39 -27.69
N ASP A 232 23.91 -21.16 -26.93
CA ASP A 232 23.65 -22.54 -26.54
C ASP A 232 22.64 -22.69 -25.40
N ASN A 233 21.66 -23.57 -25.58
CA ASN A 233 20.72 -23.96 -24.52
C ASN A 233 21.43 -24.57 -23.30
N ALA A 234 22.53 -25.31 -23.52
CA ALA A 234 23.33 -25.89 -22.43
C ALA A 234 23.94 -24.79 -21.53
N ILE A 235 24.48 -23.73 -22.11
CA ILE A 235 25.12 -22.63 -21.36
C ILE A 235 24.06 -21.78 -20.66
N VAL A 236 22.96 -21.44 -21.34
CA VAL A 236 21.83 -20.70 -20.76
C VAL A 236 21.21 -21.45 -19.58
N THR A 237 21.01 -22.77 -19.69
CA THR A 237 20.48 -23.59 -18.58
C THR A 237 21.44 -23.73 -17.40
N LYS A 238 22.77 -23.70 -17.60
CA LYS A 238 23.73 -23.58 -16.47
C LYS A 238 23.56 -22.27 -15.70
N ILE A 239 23.45 -21.13 -16.40
CA ILE A 239 23.25 -19.81 -15.77
C ILE A 239 21.89 -19.77 -15.06
N GLU A 240 20.85 -20.35 -15.64
CA GLU A 240 19.53 -20.49 -15.00
C GLU A 240 19.60 -21.31 -13.70
N LYS A 241 20.33 -22.44 -13.69
CA LYS A 241 20.59 -23.24 -12.49
C LYS A 241 21.37 -22.47 -11.42
N TYR A 242 22.42 -21.72 -11.81
CA TYR A 242 23.21 -20.87 -10.91
C TYR A 242 22.37 -19.76 -10.24
N LEU A 243 21.47 -19.13 -10.99
CA LEU A 243 20.57 -18.10 -10.44
C LEU A 243 19.40 -18.70 -9.64
N GLY A 244 18.92 -19.89 -10.01
CA GLY A 244 18.07 -20.76 -9.20
C GLY A 244 16.90 -20.05 -8.52
N ALA A 245 16.89 -20.04 -7.19
CA ALA A 245 15.82 -19.42 -6.39
C ALA A 245 15.63 -17.91 -6.65
N SER A 246 16.67 -17.20 -7.10
CA SER A 246 16.59 -15.77 -7.43
C SER A 246 15.60 -15.49 -8.56
N LEU A 247 15.50 -16.39 -9.55
CA LEU A 247 14.59 -16.23 -10.69
C LEU A 247 13.10 -16.40 -10.33
N LYS A 248 12.80 -17.00 -9.16
CA LYS A 248 11.44 -17.08 -8.61
C LYS A 248 11.00 -15.76 -7.96
N ASN A 249 11.94 -14.92 -7.54
CA ASN A 249 11.67 -13.58 -7.02
C ASN A 249 11.52 -12.58 -8.18
N ARG A 250 10.30 -12.07 -8.39
CA ARG A 250 9.96 -11.14 -9.48
C ARG A 250 10.94 -9.97 -9.62
N ASP A 251 11.37 -9.42 -8.48
CA ASP A 251 12.20 -8.21 -8.43
C ASP A 251 13.71 -8.51 -8.58
N ALA A 252 14.13 -9.79 -8.59
CA ALA A 252 15.51 -10.22 -8.80
C ALA A 252 15.74 -10.95 -10.15
N LYS A 253 14.66 -11.31 -10.87
CA LYS A 253 14.68 -11.90 -12.23
C LYS A 253 15.31 -10.98 -13.30
N TYR A 254 15.35 -9.67 -13.04
CA TYR A 254 15.84 -8.63 -13.95
C TYR A 254 17.00 -7.85 -13.33
N VAL A 255 17.72 -7.07 -14.15
CA VAL A 255 18.82 -6.18 -13.72
C VAL A 255 18.49 -4.71 -13.98
N SER A 256 18.58 -3.88 -12.94
CA SER A 256 18.37 -2.43 -12.98
C SER A 256 19.68 -1.69 -13.20
N CYS A 257 20.00 -1.40 -14.46
CA CYS A 257 21.18 -0.61 -14.86
C CYS A 257 21.24 0.84 -14.33
N SER A 258 20.20 1.30 -13.63
CA SER A 258 20.14 2.61 -12.96
C SER A 258 20.15 2.51 -11.43
N ASP A 259 20.38 1.32 -10.86
CA ASP A 259 20.65 1.16 -9.44
C ASP A 259 22.09 0.65 -9.24
N GLU A 260 22.99 1.56 -8.87
CA GLU A 260 24.40 1.27 -8.65
C GLU A 260 24.61 0.16 -7.61
N THR A 261 23.72 0.05 -6.62
CA THR A 261 23.84 -0.98 -5.57
C THR A 261 23.52 -2.38 -6.08
N GLU A 262 22.73 -2.50 -7.16
CA GLU A 262 22.58 -3.77 -7.87
C GLU A 262 23.81 -4.09 -8.71
N LEU A 263 24.40 -3.10 -9.40
CA LEU A 263 25.61 -3.31 -10.20
C LEU A 263 26.80 -3.72 -9.32
N GLU A 264 27.01 -3.07 -8.17
CA GLU A 264 27.99 -3.50 -7.16
C GLU A 264 27.72 -4.92 -6.64
N THR A 265 26.45 -5.31 -6.52
CA THR A 265 26.06 -6.67 -6.11
C THR A 265 26.38 -7.71 -7.20
N ILE A 266 26.23 -7.36 -8.48
CA ILE A 266 26.63 -8.21 -9.61
C ILE A 266 28.15 -8.33 -9.69
N VAL A 267 28.90 -7.24 -9.47
CA VAL A 267 30.37 -7.26 -9.43
C VAL A 267 30.88 -8.11 -8.27
N LYS A 268 30.41 -7.85 -7.04
CA LYS A 268 30.81 -8.60 -5.83
C LYS A 268 30.33 -10.06 -5.83
N GLY A 269 29.24 -10.35 -6.55
CA GLY A 269 28.62 -11.66 -6.65
C GLY A 269 29.18 -12.49 -7.79
N PHE A 270 28.87 -12.10 -9.03
CA PHE A 270 29.17 -12.86 -10.24
C PHE A 270 30.60 -12.59 -10.77
N MET A 271 30.97 -11.32 -10.98
CA MET A 271 32.27 -10.99 -11.57
C MET A 271 33.44 -11.47 -10.69
N LYS A 272 33.44 -11.16 -9.39
CA LYS A 272 34.53 -11.57 -8.49
C LYS A 272 34.53 -13.07 -8.17
N LYS A 273 33.36 -13.71 -7.93
CA LYS A 273 33.33 -15.12 -7.46
C LYS A 273 33.19 -16.19 -8.56
N LYS A 274 32.66 -15.85 -9.73
CA LYS A 274 32.39 -16.81 -10.81
C LYS A 274 33.18 -16.49 -12.09
N MET A 275 33.44 -15.21 -12.38
CA MET A 275 34.31 -14.83 -13.50
C MET A 275 35.78 -14.64 -13.10
N GLY A 276 36.07 -14.50 -11.80
CA GLY A 276 37.42 -14.31 -11.26
C GLY A 276 38.01 -12.92 -11.47
N VAL A 277 37.18 -11.90 -11.70
CA VAL A 277 37.62 -10.51 -11.88
C VAL A 277 37.79 -9.85 -10.52
N GLU A 278 39.04 -9.68 -10.10
CA GLU A 278 39.40 -9.10 -8.81
C GLU A 278 39.10 -7.59 -8.75
N ASP A 279 39.38 -6.87 -9.84
CA ASP A 279 39.30 -5.42 -9.97
C ASP A 279 37.86 -4.92 -10.06
N LYS A 280 37.43 -4.19 -9.02
CA LYS A 280 36.05 -3.68 -8.91
C LYS A 280 35.67 -2.79 -10.09
N ASP A 281 36.56 -1.87 -10.48
CA ASP A 281 36.20 -0.80 -11.41
C ASP A 281 36.21 -1.28 -12.87
N ALA A 282 37.18 -2.12 -13.27
CA ALA A 282 37.14 -2.83 -14.54
C ALA A 282 35.90 -3.75 -14.66
N ALA A 283 35.51 -4.43 -13.57
CA ALA A 283 34.27 -5.20 -13.54
C ALA A 283 33.01 -4.30 -13.65
N MET A 284 33.02 -3.11 -13.03
CA MET A 284 31.94 -2.13 -13.17
C MET A 284 31.84 -1.56 -14.60
N GLU A 285 32.95 -1.37 -15.31
CA GLU A 285 32.95 -0.93 -16.71
C GLU A 285 32.37 -1.99 -17.64
N LYS A 286 32.78 -3.26 -17.51
CA LYS A 286 32.18 -4.37 -18.28
C LYS A 286 30.69 -4.54 -17.98
N VAL A 287 30.27 -4.35 -16.73
CA VAL A 287 28.86 -4.33 -16.32
C VAL A 287 28.09 -3.14 -16.92
N LYS A 288 28.71 -1.95 -17.02
CA LYS A 288 28.14 -0.79 -17.73
C LYS A 288 28.02 -1.07 -19.24
N ALA A 289 29.01 -1.69 -19.88
CA ALA A 289 28.97 -2.05 -21.29
C ALA A 289 27.79 -3.00 -21.62
N VAL A 290 27.57 -4.07 -20.83
CA VAL A 290 26.38 -4.93 -21.00
C VAL A 290 25.07 -4.19 -20.69
N CYS A 291 25.11 -3.22 -19.78
CA CYS A 291 23.99 -2.30 -19.56
C CYS A 291 23.69 -1.40 -20.78
N GLU A 292 24.68 -1.07 -21.61
CA GLU A 292 24.52 -0.31 -22.85
C GLU A 292 24.09 -1.19 -24.03
N THR A 293 24.64 -2.39 -24.21
CA THR A 293 24.15 -3.31 -25.26
C THR A 293 22.68 -3.68 -25.03
N MET A 294 22.28 -3.90 -23.77
CA MET A 294 20.88 -4.14 -23.41
C MET A 294 20.03 -2.87 -23.28
N LYS A 295 20.53 -1.67 -23.61
CA LYS A 295 19.78 -0.39 -23.52
C LYS A 295 18.39 -0.37 -24.20
N PRO A 296 18.15 -1.00 -25.37
CA PRO A 296 16.80 -1.01 -25.97
C PRO A 296 15.80 -1.93 -25.25
N THR A 297 16.23 -2.95 -24.49
CA THR A 297 15.27 -3.82 -23.77
C THR A 297 14.87 -3.24 -22.42
N ARG A 298 13.55 -3.09 -22.25
CA ARG A 298 12.91 -2.55 -21.04
C ARG A 298 13.12 -3.43 -19.79
N MET A 299 13.35 -4.73 -19.99
CA MET A 299 13.33 -5.76 -18.95
C MET A 299 14.53 -6.70 -19.16
N LYS A 300 15.70 -6.28 -18.69
CA LYS A 300 16.98 -6.97 -18.89
C LYS A 300 16.99 -8.26 -18.05
N ASN A 301 16.72 -9.41 -18.68
CA ASN A 301 16.68 -10.71 -18.00
C ASN A 301 18.06 -11.00 -17.37
N ARG A 302 18.10 -11.38 -16.08
CA ARG A 302 19.37 -11.61 -15.37
C ARG A 302 20.19 -12.77 -15.97
N VAL A 303 19.52 -13.80 -16.51
CA VAL A 303 20.18 -14.90 -17.23
C VAL A 303 20.94 -14.38 -18.45
N THR A 304 20.27 -13.65 -19.34
CA THR A 304 20.87 -13.02 -20.53
C THR A 304 21.97 -12.01 -20.16
N PHE A 305 21.77 -11.20 -19.11
CA PHE A 305 22.79 -10.26 -18.62
C PHE A 305 24.07 -10.99 -18.17
N TYR A 306 23.93 -12.13 -17.47
CA TYR A 306 25.07 -12.91 -17.00
C TYR A 306 25.73 -13.71 -18.13
N TYR A 307 24.95 -14.13 -19.15
CA TYR A 307 25.48 -14.72 -20.38
C TYR A 307 26.37 -13.73 -21.14
N LEU A 308 25.90 -12.49 -21.35
CA LEU A 308 26.68 -11.46 -22.05
C LEU A 308 27.93 -11.03 -21.26
N LEU A 309 27.86 -10.99 -19.92
CA LEU A 309 29.06 -10.81 -19.10
C LEU A 309 30.06 -11.95 -19.29
N ALA A 310 29.61 -13.21 -19.31
CA ALA A 310 30.48 -14.36 -19.51
C ALA A 310 31.07 -14.43 -20.94
N LYS A 311 30.31 -14.00 -21.96
CA LYS A 311 30.81 -13.83 -23.34
C LYS A 311 31.89 -12.76 -23.42
N ASN A 312 31.69 -11.61 -22.78
CA ASN A 312 32.66 -10.51 -22.75
C ASN A 312 33.96 -10.84 -21.99
N GLU A 313 33.95 -11.85 -21.11
CA GLU A 313 35.17 -12.39 -20.48
C GLU A 313 35.78 -13.59 -21.24
N GLY A 314 35.15 -14.08 -22.31
CA GLY A 314 35.53 -15.31 -23.02
C GLY A 314 35.25 -16.61 -22.25
N LYS A 315 34.71 -16.52 -21.02
CA LYS A 315 34.58 -17.63 -20.07
C LYS A 315 33.21 -18.33 -20.10
N LEU A 316 32.66 -18.52 -21.30
CA LEU A 316 31.39 -19.24 -21.48
C LEU A 316 31.51 -20.74 -21.12
N GLY A 317 32.69 -21.33 -21.26
CA GLY A 317 32.98 -22.71 -20.85
C GLY A 317 33.01 -22.91 -19.33
N ASP A 318 33.53 -21.93 -18.58
CA ASP A 318 33.76 -21.99 -17.12
C ASP A 318 32.46 -21.88 -16.27
N LEU A 319 31.31 -21.70 -16.92
CA LEU A 319 30.00 -21.57 -16.29
C LEU A 319 29.52 -22.87 -15.63
#